data_AF-A0A0L7QYI2-F1
#
_entry.id   AF-A0A0L7QYI2-F1
#
_cell.length_a   1.000
_cell.length_b   1.000
_cell.length_c   1.000
_cell.angle_alpha   90.00
_cell.angle_beta   90.00
_cell.angle_gamma   90.00
#
_symmetry.space_group_name_H-M   'P 1'
#
loop_
_entity.id
_entity.type
_entity.pdbx_description
1 polymer ?
#
loop_
_entity_poly.entity_id
_entity_poly.type
_entity_poly.pdbx_seq_one_letter_code
_entity_poly.pdbx_strand_id
1 'polypeptide(L)'
;MGRSKSSEPEESAMGFKDKQKALDTLKVLDGRDISYQFHVITSFVSRTKRTLQITRDGEKLANLREALKVFEDWLVDYRENNRSKENLAYLPIETIKGFRTLAKKYDVLEEEFYNVYKKEKGDYKSLRSVKIPSGETTWDIERNRRLKQIIDKIKQEHVQWYETDMGDFRGLPTREHVQCIMLGYSPDPSKLKKLVVQVEETFGLENQEEMEVTEESKDKGVKRRHSNSSSSDTESDEPEKKVVKRSADAEKTEKEESGLSFKDKEKALQSIKSLDGRDVSYQYHAIAGLVKRAERVISCTKDEEKIKNMKEAVEVLENWITDYNVNGRSKENFNYLTIDLVKAFKPLAERYNIEDNGFLKAYEEVDGDYKKLRSVQVPDSSVTWDIERNKNLRSLVESIKEKNIQWFETDDELRGLPTVEHTRCIMWAFSHDAGKLKKLLPTLAPYVQRSLVTFFLVQRYL
;
A
#
# COMPACT_ATOMS: atom_id res chain seq x y z
N MET A 1 -19.72 5.42 33.27
CA MET A 1 -19.21 4.04 33.07
C MET A 1 -19.71 3.55 31.72
N GLY A 2 -18.85 3.48 30.70
CA GLY A 2 -19.22 2.97 29.39
C GLY A 2 -19.15 1.45 29.38
N ARG A 3 -20.26 0.75 29.07
CA ARG A 3 -20.23 -0.70 28.83
C ARG A 3 -19.59 -0.97 27.48
N SER A 4 -18.42 -1.61 27.50
CA SER A 4 -17.85 -2.27 26.33
C SER A 4 -18.88 -3.24 25.77
N LYS A 5 -19.31 -3.07 24.50
CA LYS A 5 -20.00 -4.15 23.78
C LYS A 5 -18.95 -5.21 23.45
N SER A 6 -19.00 -6.35 24.12
CA SER A 6 -18.05 -7.43 23.91
C SER A 6 -18.31 -8.16 22.59
N SER A 7 -17.24 -8.47 21.87
CA SER A 7 -17.24 -9.26 20.63
C SER A 7 -17.23 -10.77 20.90
N GLU A 8 -17.82 -11.20 22.01
CA GLU A 8 -17.61 -12.51 22.64
C GLU A 8 -18.18 -13.77 21.95
N PRO A 9 -19.13 -13.74 20.98
CA PRO A 9 -19.64 -14.99 20.41
C PRO A 9 -18.62 -15.79 19.60
N GLU A 10 -17.81 -15.14 18.77
CA GLU A 10 -17.02 -15.83 17.74
C GLU A 10 -15.65 -16.32 18.24
N GLU A 11 -14.95 -15.54 19.07
CA GLU A 11 -13.65 -15.95 19.63
C GLU A 11 -13.77 -17.18 20.54
N SER A 12 -14.92 -17.39 21.19
CA SER A 12 -15.23 -18.57 22.01
C SER A 12 -15.29 -19.87 21.19
N ALA A 13 -15.71 -19.78 19.92
CA ALA A 13 -15.86 -20.94 19.03
C ALA A 13 -14.53 -21.42 18.42
N MET A 14 -13.52 -20.55 18.33
CA MET A 14 -12.22 -20.85 17.72
C MET A 14 -11.18 -21.35 18.75
N GLY A 15 -10.11 -22.01 18.29
CA GLY A 15 -9.04 -22.47 19.18
C GLY A 15 -8.04 -23.46 18.56
N PHE A 16 -7.06 -23.85 19.36
CA PHE A 16 -5.88 -24.60 18.91
C PHE A 16 -5.40 -25.67 19.91
N LYS A 17 -6.27 -26.10 20.83
CA LYS A 17 -5.90 -27.05 21.91
C LYS A 17 -5.50 -28.44 21.42
N ASP A 18 -6.06 -28.86 20.29
CA ASP A 18 -5.89 -30.16 19.65
C ASP A 18 -6.22 -30.05 18.15
N LYS A 19 -5.89 -31.11 17.39
CA LYS A 19 -6.11 -31.20 15.94
C LYS A 19 -7.57 -30.94 15.56
N GLN A 20 -8.52 -31.49 16.32
CA GLN A 20 -9.94 -31.37 16.00
C GLN A 20 -10.41 -29.92 16.16
N LYS A 21 -10.02 -29.23 17.23
CA LYS A 21 -10.35 -27.82 17.45
C LYS A 21 -9.69 -26.89 16.42
N ALA A 22 -8.51 -27.24 15.91
CA ALA A 22 -7.91 -26.54 14.78
C ALA A 22 -8.75 -26.71 13.49
N LEU A 23 -9.18 -27.93 13.18
CA LEU A 23 -10.08 -28.20 12.04
C LEU A 23 -11.44 -27.50 12.19
N ASP A 24 -12.02 -27.48 13.39
CA ASP A 24 -13.28 -26.78 13.67
C ASP A 24 -13.11 -25.25 13.56
N THR A 25 -11.93 -24.72 13.90
CA THR A 25 -11.59 -23.31 13.67
C THR A 25 -11.53 -22.98 12.18
N LEU A 26 -10.94 -23.86 11.35
CA LEU A 26 -10.96 -23.68 9.90
C LEU A 26 -12.40 -23.72 9.35
N LYS A 27 -13.30 -24.56 9.87
CA LYS A 27 -14.73 -24.57 9.50
C LYS A 27 -15.46 -23.28 9.89
N VAL A 28 -15.14 -22.69 11.05
CA VAL A 28 -15.74 -21.40 11.51
C VAL A 28 -15.24 -20.21 10.66
N LEU A 29 -14.07 -20.34 10.04
CA LEU A 29 -13.50 -19.35 9.13
C LEU A 29 -13.91 -19.57 7.67
N ASP A 30 -14.47 -20.72 7.31
CA ASP A 30 -14.87 -21.03 5.94
C ASP A 30 -15.94 -20.07 5.41
N GLY A 31 -15.82 -19.68 4.15
CA GLY A 31 -16.62 -18.64 3.50
C GLY A 31 -16.31 -17.19 3.90
N ARG A 32 -15.52 -16.92 4.95
CA ARG A 32 -15.11 -15.55 5.31
C ARG A 32 -14.06 -14.99 4.34
N ASP A 33 -13.84 -13.67 4.37
CA ASP A 33 -12.83 -13.02 3.52
C ASP A 33 -11.46 -13.70 3.67
N ILE A 34 -10.83 -14.11 2.56
CA ILE A 34 -9.58 -14.89 2.62
C ILE A 34 -8.44 -14.17 3.37
N SER A 35 -8.39 -12.84 3.26
CA SER A 35 -7.46 -12.00 4.03
C SER A 35 -7.71 -12.09 5.54
N TYR A 36 -8.97 -12.15 5.97
CA TYR A 36 -9.31 -12.32 7.38
C TYR A 36 -8.97 -13.74 7.88
N GLN A 37 -9.27 -14.78 7.08
CA GLN A 37 -8.86 -16.15 7.39
C GLN A 37 -7.33 -16.22 7.61
N PHE A 38 -6.56 -15.65 6.67
CA PHE A 38 -5.09 -15.60 6.75
C PHE A 38 -4.58 -14.92 8.03
N HIS A 39 -5.13 -13.76 8.41
CA HIS A 39 -4.71 -13.06 9.63
C HIS A 39 -5.05 -13.85 10.91
N VAL A 40 -6.25 -14.44 10.99
CA VAL A 40 -6.66 -15.24 12.15
C VAL A 40 -5.80 -16.49 12.30
N ILE A 41 -5.57 -17.22 11.19
CA ILE A 41 -4.76 -18.45 11.17
C ILE A 41 -3.30 -18.15 11.50
N THR A 42 -2.74 -17.07 10.96
CA THR A 42 -1.38 -16.59 11.33
C THR A 42 -1.29 -16.27 12.82
N SER A 43 -2.31 -15.62 13.40
CA SER A 43 -2.37 -15.38 14.85
C SER A 43 -2.39 -16.69 15.65
N PHE A 44 -3.17 -17.68 15.20
CA PHE A 44 -3.20 -19.01 15.85
C PHE A 44 -1.88 -19.77 15.73
N VAL A 45 -1.17 -19.70 14.61
CA VAL A 45 0.19 -20.27 14.47
C VAL A 45 1.14 -19.68 15.50
N SER A 46 1.20 -18.34 15.62
CA SER A 46 2.06 -17.66 16.59
C SER A 46 1.68 -17.99 18.04
N ARG A 47 0.38 -17.99 18.37
CA ARG A 47 -0.13 -18.39 19.70
C ARG A 47 0.23 -19.84 20.02
N THR A 48 0.06 -20.77 19.07
CA THR A 48 0.37 -22.20 19.24
C THR A 48 1.87 -22.42 19.45
N LYS A 49 2.73 -21.77 18.64
CA LYS A 49 4.19 -21.82 18.80
C LYS A 49 4.65 -21.30 20.17
N ARG A 50 4.04 -20.22 20.66
CA ARG A 50 4.31 -19.70 22.02
C ARG A 50 3.85 -20.68 23.11
N THR A 51 2.66 -21.27 22.99
CA THR A 51 2.16 -22.26 23.96
C THR A 51 3.05 -23.52 23.99
N LEU A 52 3.52 -24.00 22.83
CA LEU A 52 4.47 -25.11 22.73
C LEU A 52 5.78 -24.87 23.50
N GLN A 53 6.28 -23.64 23.60
CA GLN A 53 7.51 -23.33 24.33
C GLN A 53 7.35 -23.39 25.86
N ILE A 54 6.15 -23.09 26.37
CA ILE A 54 5.85 -23.01 27.82
C ILE A 54 5.24 -24.30 28.39
N THR A 55 4.58 -25.11 27.56
CA THR A 55 3.98 -26.38 27.98
C THR A 55 5.05 -27.45 28.25
N ARG A 56 4.89 -28.20 29.35
CA ARG A 56 5.78 -29.31 29.75
C ARG A 56 5.11 -30.69 29.71
N ASP A 57 3.80 -30.71 29.51
CA ASP A 57 2.96 -31.89 29.43
C ASP A 57 3.08 -32.56 28.05
N GLY A 58 3.47 -33.84 28.01
CA GLY A 58 3.80 -34.54 26.77
C GLY A 58 2.62 -34.76 25.83
N GLU A 59 1.44 -35.04 26.38
CA GLU A 59 0.21 -35.27 25.60
C GLU A 59 -0.29 -33.95 25.00
N LYS A 60 -0.31 -32.87 25.80
CA LYS A 60 -0.64 -31.52 25.31
C LYS A 60 0.35 -31.05 24.25
N LEU A 61 1.64 -31.37 24.37
CA LEU A 61 2.64 -31.07 23.33
C LEU A 61 2.39 -31.82 22.02
N ALA A 62 1.88 -33.06 22.06
CA ALA A 62 1.46 -33.77 20.85
C ALA A 62 0.24 -33.10 20.20
N ASN A 63 -0.82 -32.87 20.98
CA ASN A 63 -2.06 -32.22 20.52
C ASN A 63 -1.82 -30.83 19.92
N LEU A 64 -0.93 -30.02 20.54
CA LEU A 64 -0.55 -28.70 20.04
C LEU A 64 0.29 -28.77 18.75
N ARG A 65 1.13 -29.81 18.56
CA ARG A 65 1.89 -30.00 17.31
C ARG A 65 0.97 -30.40 16.16
N GLU A 66 -0.02 -31.25 16.42
CA GLU A 66 -1.01 -31.61 15.39
C GLU A 66 -1.90 -30.41 15.03
N ALA A 67 -2.34 -29.63 16.02
CA ALA A 67 -3.06 -28.38 15.80
C ALA A 67 -2.23 -27.37 14.98
N LEU A 68 -0.94 -27.21 15.32
CA LEU A 68 -0.03 -26.34 14.57
C LEU A 68 0.08 -26.78 13.12
N LYS A 69 0.27 -28.09 12.88
CA LYS A 69 0.40 -28.63 11.52
C LYS A 69 -0.83 -28.31 10.66
N VAL A 70 -2.06 -28.46 11.20
CA VAL A 70 -3.30 -28.11 10.47
C VAL A 70 -3.29 -26.66 9.96
N PHE A 71 -2.79 -25.71 10.77
CA PHE A 71 -2.69 -24.32 10.36
C PHE A 71 -1.50 -24.04 9.42
N GLU A 72 -0.37 -24.73 9.60
CA GLU A 72 0.78 -24.59 8.70
C GLU A 72 0.50 -25.17 7.31
N ASP A 73 -0.19 -26.32 7.22
CA ASP A 73 -0.66 -26.93 5.98
C ASP A 73 -1.62 -25.97 5.23
N TRP A 74 -2.56 -25.31 5.94
CA TRP A 74 -3.42 -24.26 5.35
C TRP A 74 -2.63 -23.04 4.85
N LEU A 75 -1.58 -22.61 5.57
CA LEU A 75 -0.73 -21.50 5.14
C LEU A 75 0.17 -21.87 3.94
N VAL A 76 0.50 -23.14 3.75
CA VAL A 76 1.17 -23.65 2.55
C VAL A 76 0.20 -23.55 1.36
N ASP A 77 -0.99 -24.13 1.47
CA ASP A 77 -2.07 -24.03 0.48
C ASP A 77 -2.35 -22.56 0.06
N TYR A 78 -2.48 -21.66 1.04
CA TYR A 78 -2.68 -20.23 0.80
C TYR A 78 -1.61 -19.59 -0.10
N ARG A 79 -0.34 -19.99 0.06
CA ARG A 79 0.78 -19.49 -0.75
C ARG A 79 0.85 -20.16 -2.11
N GLU A 80 0.81 -21.49 -2.16
CA GLU A 80 0.98 -22.27 -3.39
C GLU A 80 -0.15 -22.00 -4.39
N ASN A 81 -1.40 -22.01 -3.92
CA ASN A 81 -2.58 -21.72 -4.74
C ASN A 81 -2.85 -20.23 -4.92
N ASN A 82 -1.94 -19.33 -4.49
CA ASN A 82 -2.06 -17.87 -4.62
C ASN A 82 -3.40 -17.32 -4.11
N ARG A 83 -3.89 -17.88 -2.99
CA ARG A 83 -5.26 -17.66 -2.49
C ARG A 83 -5.55 -16.22 -2.06
N SER A 84 -4.51 -15.39 -1.91
CA SER A 84 -4.64 -13.93 -1.81
C SER A 84 -5.45 -13.28 -2.95
N LYS A 85 -5.47 -13.90 -4.14
CA LYS A 85 -6.27 -13.46 -5.30
C LYS A 85 -7.76 -13.83 -5.19
N GLU A 86 -8.16 -14.68 -4.24
CA GLU A 86 -9.57 -14.99 -3.94
C GLU A 86 -10.27 -13.84 -3.19
N ASN A 87 -9.57 -12.75 -2.87
CA ASN A 87 -10.08 -11.68 -2.02
C ASN A 87 -11.17 -10.83 -2.71
N LEU A 88 -12.42 -11.07 -2.34
CA LEU A 88 -13.61 -10.36 -2.83
C LEU A 88 -13.76 -8.99 -2.13
N ALA A 89 -12.94 -8.00 -2.50
CA ALA A 89 -12.98 -6.67 -1.89
C ALA A 89 -14.38 -6.01 -1.93
N TYR A 90 -14.72 -5.26 -0.87
CA TYR A 90 -16.02 -4.58 -0.75
C TYR A 90 -16.03 -3.26 -1.54
N LEU A 91 -17.11 -3.01 -2.26
CA LEU A 91 -17.38 -1.73 -2.93
C LEU A 91 -17.91 -0.67 -1.94
N PRO A 92 -17.63 0.63 -2.17
CA PRO A 92 -18.32 1.71 -1.46
C PRO A 92 -19.83 1.63 -1.65
N ILE A 93 -20.59 1.92 -0.60
CA ILE A 93 -22.05 1.84 -0.63
C ILE A 93 -22.69 2.75 -1.68
N GLU A 94 -22.09 3.92 -1.93
CA GLU A 94 -22.52 4.86 -2.96
C GLU A 94 -22.37 4.26 -4.37
N THR A 95 -21.36 3.42 -4.58
CA THR A 95 -21.17 2.71 -5.85
C THR A 95 -22.29 1.70 -6.04
N ILE A 96 -22.59 0.87 -5.03
CA ILE A 96 -23.70 -0.10 -5.08
C ILE A 96 -25.04 0.61 -5.33
N LYS A 97 -25.28 1.73 -4.64
CA LYS A 97 -26.48 2.55 -4.81
C LYS A 97 -26.65 3.01 -6.27
N GLY A 98 -25.59 3.51 -6.91
CA GLY A 98 -25.63 4.00 -8.29
C GLY A 98 -26.01 2.94 -9.34
N PHE A 99 -25.73 1.66 -9.07
CA PHE A 99 -26.10 0.56 -9.98
C PHE A 99 -27.47 -0.07 -9.70
N ARG A 100 -28.24 0.37 -8.67
CA ARG A 100 -29.59 -0.17 -8.38
C ARG A 100 -30.55 -0.03 -9.57
N THR A 101 -30.50 1.09 -10.29
CA THR A 101 -31.36 1.32 -11.47
C THR A 101 -31.04 0.35 -12.60
N LEU A 102 -29.75 0.05 -12.82
CA LEU A 102 -29.31 -0.95 -13.79
C LEU A 102 -29.71 -2.37 -13.35
N ALA A 103 -29.67 -2.67 -12.03
CA ALA A 103 -30.15 -3.92 -11.48
C ALA A 103 -31.68 -4.10 -11.65
N LYS A 104 -32.48 -3.03 -11.52
CA LYS A 104 -33.91 -3.04 -11.89
C LYS A 104 -34.08 -3.37 -13.38
N LYS A 105 -33.33 -2.73 -14.28
CA LYS A 105 -33.42 -2.93 -15.74
C LYS A 105 -33.06 -4.35 -16.19
N TYR A 106 -32.14 -5.01 -15.50
CA TYR A 106 -31.76 -6.41 -15.76
C TYR A 106 -32.60 -7.46 -15.02
N ASP A 107 -33.60 -7.06 -14.22
CA ASP A 107 -34.40 -7.93 -13.35
C ASP A 107 -33.54 -8.79 -12.38
N VAL A 108 -32.54 -8.14 -11.76
CA VAL A 108 -31.61 -8.77 -10.79
C VAL A 108 -31.39 -7.91 -9.53
N LEU A 109 -32.33 -7.01 -9.22
CA LEU A 109 -32.26 -6.19 -8.02
C LEU A 109 -32.54 -7.04 -6.76
N GLU A 110 -31.48 -7.45 -6.08
CA GLU A 110 -31.56 -8.03 -4.73
C GLU A 110 -31.21 -6.96 -3.69
N GLU A 111 -32.16 -6.61 -2.81
CA GLU A 111 -31.99 -5.50 -1.87
C GLU A 111 -31.50 -5.91 -0.47
N GLU A 112 -31.59 -7.19 -0.10
CA GLU A 112 -31.34 -7.66 1.28
C GLU A 112 -29.95 -7.25 1.78
N PHE A 113 -28.91 -7.60 1.01
CA PHE A 113 -27.52 -7.26 1.32
C PHE A 113 -27.33 -5.73 1.37
N TYR A 114 -27.84 -5.00 0.37
CA TYR A 114 -27.70 -3.55 0.30
C TYR A 114 -28.34 -2.86 1.51
N ASN A 115 -29.53 -3.28 1.92
CA ASN A 115 -30.25 -2.71 3.05
C ASN A 115 -29.53 -2.97 4.39
N VAL A 116 -28.93 -4.16 4.56
CA VAL A 116 -28.11 -4.47 5.74
C VAL A 116 -26.79 -3.68 5.72
N TYR A 117 -26.09 -3.64 4.59
CA TYR A 117 -24.84 -2.89 4.45
C TYR A 117 -25.05 -1.37 4.62
N LYS A 118 -26.23 -0.85 4.22
CA LYS A 118 -26.70 0.52 4.48
C LYS A 118 -26.95 0.79 5.96
N LYS A 119 -27.57 -0.14 6.68
CA LYS A 119 -27.80 -0.04 8.12
C LYS A 119 -26.48 0.08 8.90
N GLU A 120 -25.48 -0.70 8.47
CA GLU A 120 -24.11 -0.67 9.02
C GLU A 120 -23.21 0.40 8.37
N LYS A 121 -23.78 1.35 7.61
CA LYS A 121 -23.10 2.52 7.02
C LYS A 121 -21.88 2.19 6.16
N GLY A 122 -21.87 1.04 5.51
CA GLY A 122 -20.75 0.58 4.68
C GLY A 122 -19.57 -0.06 5.44
N ASP A 123 -19.65 -0.25 6.77
CA ASP A 123 -18.61 -1.00 7.50
C ASP A 123 -18.76 -2.50 7.27
N TYR A 124 -17.95 -3.06 6.38
CA TYR A 124 -17.94 -4.50 6.08
C TYR A 124 -17.48 -5.36 7.26
N LYS A 125 -16.75 -4.82 8.25
CA LYS A 125 -16.30 -5.59 9.41
C LYS A 125 -17.45 -5.93 10.35
N SER A 126 -18.43 -5.03 10.46
CA SER A 126 -19.66 -5.25 11.23
C SER A 126 -20.46 -6.47 10.75
N LEU A 127 -20.49 -6.72 9.42
CA LEU A 127 -21.25 -7.79 8.77
C LEU A 127 -20.89 -9.19 9.28
N ARG A 128 -19.68 -9.35 9.83
CA ARG A 128 -19.21 -10.58 10.50
C ARG A 128 -20.05 -10.94 11.72
N SER A 129 -20.69 -9.96 12.35
CA SER A 129 -21.62 -10.16 13.48
C SER A 129 -23.09 -10.13 13.07
N VAL A 130 -23.43 -9.65 11.87
CA VAL A 130 -24.82 -9.50 11.43
C VAL A 130 -25.29 -10.78 10.76
N LYS A 131 -26.26 -11.46 11.38
CA LYS A 131 -26.86 -12.68 10.84
C LYS A 131 -27.79 -12.41 9.66
N ILE A 132 -27.86 -13.38 8.75
CA ILE A 132 -28.92 -13.44 7.72
C ILE A 132 -30.29 -13.75 8.36
N PRO A 133 -31.43 -13.49 7.70
CA PRO A 133 -32.76 -13.69 8.28
C PRO A 133 -33.05 -15.11 8.81
N SER A 134 -32.48 -16.16 8.21
CA SER A 134 -32.61 -17.55 8.71
C SER A 134 -31.83 -17.80 10.01
N GLY A 135 -30.90 -16.92 10.38
CA GLY A 135 -30.06 -17.03 11.58
C GLY A 135 -28.91 -18.03 11.49
N GLU A 136 -28.79 -18.76 10.39
CA GLU A 136 -27.82 -19.84 10.17
C GLU A 136 -26.38 -19.36 10.02
N THR A 137 -26.17 -18.23 9.34
CA THR A 137 -24.85 -17.66 9.07
C THR A 137 -24.88 -16.13 9.09
N THR A 138 -23.73 -15.52 8.82
CA THR A 138 -23.49 -14.07 8.85
C THR A 138 -23.38 -13.50 7.43
N TRP A 139 -23.67 -12.21 7.28
CA TRP A 139 -23.74 -11.58 5.95
C TRP A 139 -22.40 -11.55 5.21
N ASP A 140 -21.26 -11.55 5.90
CA ASP A 140 -19.94 -11.70 5.27
C ASP A 140 -19.79 -13.07 4.57
N ILE A 141 -20.18 -14.15 5.25
CA ILE A 141 -20.12 -15.51 4.73
C ILE A 141 -21.11 -15.70 3.58
N GLU A 142 -22.37 -15.29 3.77
CA GLU A 142 -23.42 -15.49 2.76
C GLU A 142 -23.12 -14.72 1.46
N ARG A 143 -22.70 -13.45 1.58
CA ARG A 143 -22.28 -12.63 0.43
C ARG A 143 -21.13 -13.28 -0.33
N ASN A 144 -20.12 -13.80 0.37
CA ASN A 144 -18.98 -14.45 -0.27
C ASN A 144 -19.37 -15.77 -0.95
N ARG A 145 -20.30 -16.55 -0.39
CA ARG A 145 -20.85 -17.77 -1.02
C ARG A 145 -21.59 -17.46 -2.31
N ARG A 146 -22.54 -16.50 -2.28
CA ARG A 146 -23.29 -16.06 -3.47
C ARG A 146 -22.38 -15.51 -4.55
N LEU A 147 -21.42 -14.66 -4.19
CA LEU A 147 -20.43 -14.16 -5.14
C LEU A 147 -19.60 -15.27 -5.77
N LYS A 148 -19.14 -16.27 -5.00
CA LYS A 148 -18.39 -17.39 -5.55
C LYS A 148 -19.22 -18.16 -6.59
N GLN A 149 -20.50 -18.41 -6.32
CA GLN A 149 -21.41 -19.05 -7.28
C GLN A 149 -21.56 -18.24 -8.58
N ILE A 150 -21.78 -16.91 -8.48
CA ILE A 150 -21.92 -16.03 -9.66
C ILE A 150 -20.59 -15.96 -10.45
N ILE A 151 -19.47 -15.79 -9.76
CA ILE A 151 -18.13 -15.71 -10.36
C ILE A 151 -17.75 -17.03 -11.05
N ASP A 152 -18.06 -18.17 -10.45
CA ASP A 152 -17.77 -19.46 -11.04
C ASP A 152 -18.69 -19.74 -12.25
N LYS A 153 -19.95 -19.28 -12.23
CA LYS A 153 -20.83 -19.25 -13.41
C LYS A 153 -20.24 -18.39 -14.54
N ILE A 154 -19.83 -17.15 -14.26
CA ILE A 154 -19.18 -16.24 -15.22
C ILE A 154 -17.96 -16.91 -15.88
N LYS A 155 -17.13 -17.61 -15.11
CA LYS A 155 -15.97 -18.35 -15.64
C LYS A 155 -16.36 -19.53 -16.53
N GLN A 156 -17.36 -20.32 -16.13
CA GLN A 156 -17.82 -21.51 -16.87
C GLN A 156 -18.51 -21.15 -18.18
N GLU A 157 -19.33 -20.11 -18.18
CA GLU A 157 -20.06 -19.61 -19.35
C GLU A 157 -19.24 -18.59 -20.18
N HIS A 158 -18.01 -18.28 -19.76
CA HIS A 158 -17.12 -17.28 -20.37
C HIS A 158 -17.75 -15.89 -20.58
N VAL A 159 -18.68 -15.51 -19.69
CA VAL A 159 -19.41 -14.24 -19.72
C VAL A 159 -18.44 -13.07 -19.52
N GLN A 160 -18.59 -12.01 -20.32
CA GLN A 160 -17.80 -10.80 -20.16
C GLN A 160 -18.25 -10.00 -18.92
N TRP A 161 -17.34 -9.24 -18.32
CA TRP A 161 -17.68 -8.34 -17.22
C TRP A 161 -18.43 -7.08 -17.67
N TYR A 162 -18.40 -6.75 -18.97
CA TYR A 162 -19.04 -5.57 -19.53
C TYR A 162 -19.70 -5.92 -20.86
N GLU A 163 -20.85 -5.33 -21.11
CA GLU A 163 -21.62 -5.55 -22.34
C GLU A 163 -20.81 -5.05 -23.55
N THR A 164 -20.57 -5.94 -24.51
CA THR A 164 -19.88 -5.65 -25.76
C THR A 164 -20.83 -5.18 -26.87
N ASP A 165 -22.11 -5.49 -26.71
CA ASP A 165 -23.10 -5.45 -27.78
C ASP A 165 -23.61 -4.03 -28.05
N MET A 166 -24.23 -3.84 -29.20
CA MET A 166 -24.67 -2.53 -29.67
C MET A 166 -26.04 -2.18 -29.08
N GLY A 167 -26.09 -1.14 -28.25
CA GLY A 167 -27.32 -0.63 -27.64
C GLY A 167 -27.02 0.22 -26.39
N ASP A 168 -28.07 0.60 -25.65
CA ASP A 168 -27.98 1.50 -24.50
C ASP A 168 -27.16 0.91 -23.33
N PHE A 169 -26.97 -0.41 -23.32
CA PHE A 169 -26.18 -1.11 -22.31
C PHE A 169 -24.67 -1.14 -22.62
N ARG A 170 -24.23 -0.71 -23.82
CA ARG A 170 -22.85 -0.91 -24.29
C ARG A 170 -21.80 -0.31 -23.35
N GLY A 171 -20.86 -1.16 -22.92
CA GLY A 171 -19.76 -0.78 -22.02
C GLY A 171 -20.14 -0.70 -20.53
N LEU A 172 -21.42 -0.85 -20.19
CA LEU A 172 -21.89 -1.00 -18.81
C LEU A 172 -21.65 -2.44 -18.31
N PRO A 173 -21.73 -2.70 -17.00
CA PRO A 173 -21.64 -4.06 -16.46
C PRO A 173 -22.71 -4.98 -17.07
N THR A 174 -22.32 -6.23 -17.34
CA THR A 174 -23.27 -7.31 -17.71
C THR A 174 -24.18 -7.65 -16.55
N ARG A 175 -25.31 -8.33 -16.81
CA ARG A 175 -26.25 -8.77 -15.77
C ARG A 175 -25.57 -9.50 -14.60
N GLU A 176 -24.73 -10.49 -14.89
CA GLU A 176 -24.00 -11.26 -13.89
C GLU A 176 -22.98 -10.40 -13.11
N HIS A 177 -22.38 -9.38 -13.75
CA HIS A 177 -21.56 -8.40 -13.04
C HIS A 177 -22.42 -7.46 -12.17
N VAL A 178 -23.62 -7.06 -12.60
CA VAL A 178 -24.54 -6.29 -11.76
C VAL A 178 -24.97 -7.07 -10.52
N GLN A 179 -25.20 -8.38 -10.63
CA GLN A 179 -25.41 -9.25 -9.46
C GLN A 179 -24.21 -9.21 -8.49
N CYS A 180 -22.98 -9.25 -9.01
CA CYS A 180 -21.78 -9.07 -8.18
C CYS A 180 -21.75 -7.68 -7.51
N ILE A 181 -22.13 -6.62 -8.23
CA ILE A 181 -22.14 -5.24 -7.72
C ILE A 181 -23.18 -5.05 -6.62
N MET A 182 -24.37 -5.67 -6.76
CA MET A 182 -25.40 -5.66 -5.73
C MET A 182 -24.96 -6.36 -4.44
N LEU A 183 -24.10 -7.38 -4.54
CA LEU A 183 -23.38 -8.01 -3.43
C LEU A 183 -22.09 -7.28 -3.02
N GLY A 184 -21.89 -6.05 -3.52
CA GLY A 184 -20.78 -5.18 -3.18
C GLY A 184 -19.42 -5.67 -3.65
N TYR A 185 -19.31 -6.29 -4.84
CA TYR A 185 -18.05 -6.73 -5.44
C TYR A 185 -17.91 -6.30 -6.91
N SER A 186 -16.67 -6.07 -7.33
CA SER A 186 -16.28 -5.98 -8.74
C SER A 186 -14.78 -6.28 -8.89
N PRO A 187 -14.35 -6.92 -9.98
CA PRO A 187 -12.93 -7.01 -10.33
C PRO A 187 -12.31 -5.65 -10.76
N ASP A 188 -13.12 -4.67 -11.17
CA ASP A 188 -12.66 -3.32 -11.55
C ASP A 188 -13.50 -2.21 -10.87
N PRO A 189 -13.29 -1.99 -9.56
CA PRO A 189 -14.00 -0.95 -8.80
C PRO A 189 -13.69 0.48 -9.32
N SER A 190 -12.53 0.68 -9.97
CA SER A 190 -12.10 1.99 -10.46
C SER A 190 -12.86 2.40 -11.72
N LYS A 191 -13.19 1.45 -12.61
CA LYS A 191 -14.06 1.68 -13.76
C LYS A 191 -15.51 1.89 -13.33
N LEU A 192 -16.03 1.11 -12.37
CA LEU A 192 -17.40 1.31 -11.87
C LEU A 192 -17.65 2.72 -11.34
N LYS A 193 -16.70 3.29 -10.57
CA LYS A 193 -16.82 4.65 -10.05
C LYS A 193 -17.01 5.72 -11.14
N LYS A 194 -16.54 5.47 -12.37
CA LYS A 194 -16.75 6.37 -13.53
C LYS A 194 -18.09 6.11 -14.22
N LEU A 195 -18.52 4.84 -14.26
CA LEU A 195 -19.75 4.41 -14.92
C LEU A 195 -21.03 4.74 -14.14
N VAL A 196 -20.96 5.02 -12.83
CA VAL A 196 -22.14 5.45 -12.04
C VAL A 196 -22.88 6.61 -12.71
N VAL A 197 -22.15 7.66 -13.13
CA VAL A 197 -22.76 8.83 -13.79
C VAL A 197 -23.43 8.44 -15.10
N GLN A 198 -22.78 7.60 -15.91
CA GLN A 198 -23.35 7.10 -17.17
C GLN A 198 -24.63 6.28 -16.94
N VAL A 199 -24.70 5.46 -15.88
CA VAL A 199 -25.91 4.71 -15.52
C VAL A 199 -27.04 5.63 -15.07
N GLU A 200 -26.73 6.67 -14.28
CA GLU A 200 -27.68 7.68 -13.84
C GLU A 200 -28.21 8.52 -15.02
N GLU A 201 -27.35 8.89 -15.98
CA GLU A 201 -27.74 9.61 -17.21
C GLU A 201 -28.58 8.74 -18.16
N THR A 202 -28.23 7.46 -18.32
CA THR A 202 -28.87 6.56 -19.30
C THR A 202 -30.20 5.99 -18.80
N PHE A 203 -30.33 5.72 -17.50
CA PHE A 203 -31.51 5.04 -16.94
C PHE A 203 -32.14 5.73 -15.72
N GLY A 204 -31.51 6.76 -15.14
CA GLY A 204 -31.99 7.42 -13.92
C GLY A 204 -33.24 8.29 -14.11
N LEU A 205 -33.55 8.70 -15.34
CA LEU A 205 -34.70 9.56 -15.64
C LEU A 205 -36.07 8.87 -15.52
N GLU A 206 -36.12 7.54 -15.48
CA GLU A 206 -37.39 6.78 -15.43
C GLU A 206 -37.94 6.53 -14.00
N ASN A 207 -37.20 6.86 -12.94
CA ASN A 207 -37.55 6.48 -11.54
C ASN A 207 -37.89 7.68 -10.63
N GLN A 208 -38.52 8.74 -11.13
CA GLN A 208 -38.95 9.87 -10.28
C GLN A 208 -40.18 9.60 -9.39
N GLU A 209 -40.83 8.43 -9.48
CA GLU A 209 -42.09 8.15 -8.76
C GLU A 209 -41.93 7.48 -7.37
N GLU A 210 -40.74 7.02 -6.97
CA GLU A 210 -40.50 6.45 -5.62
C GLU A 210 -39.65 7.38 -4.73
N MET A 211 -40.14 8.59 -4.48
CA MET A 211 -39.57 9.49 -3.47
C MET A 211 -40.18 9.20 -2.10
N GLU A 212 -39.52 8.35 -1.32
CA GLU A 212 -39.95 7.98 0.04
C GLU A 212 -40.02 9.21 0.97
N VAL A 213 -41.23 9.58 1.37
CA VAL A 213 -41.49 10.76 2.22
C VAL A 213 -41.25 10.38 3.69
N THR A 214 -40.23 10.98 4.30
CA THR A 214 -40.18 11.18 5.75
C THR A 214 -40.05 12.66 6.04
N GLU A 215 -41.18 13.30 6.33
CA GLU A 215 -41.17 14.62 6.96
C GLU A 215 -40.68 14.50 8.40
N GLU A 216 -39.65 15.26 8.77
CA GLU A 216 -39.71 16.04 10.00
C GLU A 216 -38.86 17.32 9.86
N SER A 217 -39.26 18.37 10.55
CA SER A 217 -39.11 19.73 10.06
C SER A 217 -37.95 20.53 10.68
N LYS A 218 -37.29 21.31 9.80
CA LYS A 218 -36.64 22.62 10.01
C LYS A 218 -36.31 23.03 11.47
N ASP A 219 -35.02 23.26 11.74
CA ASP A 219 -34.63 24.59 12.23
C ASP A 219 -33.25 25.03 11.68
N LYS A 220 -32.92 26.30 11.92
CA LYS A 220 -31.98 27.11 11.13
C LYS A 220 -30.50 26.93 11.51
N GLY A 221 -29.67 26.76 10.47
CA GLY A 221 -28.55 27.66 10.16
C GLY A 221 -27.29 27.72 11.05
N VAL A 222 -26.22 28.22 10.41
CA VAL A 222 -24.94 28.73 10.98
C VAL A 222 -23.71 27.78 10.98
N LYS A 223 -22.74 28.17 10.14
CA LYS A 223 -21.26 27.98 10.18
C LYS A 223 -20.66 26.57 10.38
N ARG A 224 -20.00 26.14 9.30
CA ARG A 224 -18.65 25.52 9.23
C ARG A 224 -17.94 25.25 10.57
N ARG A 225 -17.54 23.98 10.78
CA ARG A 225 -16.17 23.62 11.20
C ARG A 225 -15.85 22.18 10.78
N HIS A 226 -14.63 21.97 10.27
CA HIS A 226 -14.09 20.63 10.00
C HIS A 226 -13.61 20.00 11.31
N SER A 227 -13.80 18.69 11.47
CA SER A 227 -13.05 17.86 12.42
C SER A 227 -12.82 16.48 11.80
N ASN A 228 -11.78 16.38 10.99
CA ASN A 228 -11.37 15.12 10.36
C ASN A 228 -10.58 14.27 11.38
N SER A 229 -11.29 13.43 12.14
CA SER A 229 -10.65 12.49 13.06
C SER A 229 -10.13 11.28 12.28
N SER A 230 -8.89 11.37 11.81
CA SER A 230 -8.20 10.27 11.12
C SER A 230 -7.29 9.54 12.09
N SER A 231 -7.84 8.53 12.78
CA SER A 231 -7.04 7.55 13.50
C SER A 231 -6.24 6.71 12.49
N SER A 232 -4.91 6.76 12.53
CA SER A 232 -4.07 5.77 11.84
C SER A 232 -3.06 5.17 12.80
N ASP A 233 -3.41 4.01 13.33
CA ASP A 233 -2.44 3.09 13.93
C ASP A 233 -1.29 2.82 12.95
N THR A 234 -0.10 2.54 13.48
CA THR A 234 0.93 1.90 12.68
C THR A 234 1.61 0.84 13.52
N GLU A 235 1.41 -0.40 13.07
CA GLU A 235 2.13 -1.60 13.44
C GLU A 235 3.60 -1.31 13.78
N SER A 236 4.10 -1.92 14.86
CA SER A 236 5.50 -1.86 15.27
C SER A 236 5.94 -3.24 15.71
N ASP A 237 6.39 -4.04 14.74
CA ASP A 237 7.09 -5.30 14.98
C ASP A 237 8.44 -5.02 15.66
N GLU A 238 8.60 -5.56 16.87
CA GLU A 238 9.89 -5.81 17.51
C GLU A 238 9.95 -7.30 17.89
N PRO A 239 11.09 -7.99 17.66
CA PRO A 239 11.25 -9.39 18.03
C PRO A 239 11.52 -9.59 19.54
N GLU A 240 11.33 -10.83 19.99
CA GLU A 240 11.07 -11.18 21.39
C GLU A 240 12.32 -11.23 22.31
N LYS A 241 12.09 -10.94 23.61
CA LYS A 241 13.08 -11.08 24.69
C LYS A 241 13.30 -12.53 25.13
N LYS A 242 14.57 -12.91 25.37
CA LYS A 242 14.96 -14.09 26.16
C LYS A 242 15.33 -13.71 27.61
N VAL A 243 15.05 -14.62 28.56
CA VAL A 243 15.04 -14.36 30.02
C VAL A 243 15.41 -15.64 30.79
N VAL A 244 16.14 -15.70 31.91
CA VAL A 244 17.15 -14.84 32.61
C VAL A 244 17.84 -15.77 33.64
N LYS A 245 19.15 -15.67 33.91
CA LYS A 245 19.67 -15.89 35.28
C LYS A 245 21.04 -15.26 35.59
N ARG A 246 21.13 -14.73 36.81
CA ARG A 246 22.15 -13.89 37.45
C ARG A 246 23.56 -14.51 37.54
N SER A 247 24.60 -13.68 37.32
CA SER A 247 25.56 -13.26 38.37
C SER A 247 26.66 -12.32 37.82
N ALA A 248 27.00 -11.29 38.60
CA ALA A 248 28.25 -10.50 38.60
C ALA A 248 28.80 -9.89 37.27
N ASP A 249 28.72 -8.56 37.20
CA ASP A 249 29.79 -7.61 36.83
C ASP A 249 30.76 -7.96 35.67
N ALA A 250 30.50 -7.39 34.47
CA ALA A 250 31.50 -7.05 33.45
C ALA A 250 30.84 -6.27 32.28
N GLU A 251 31.53 -5.25 31.78
CA GLU A 251 31.13 -4.50 30.57
C GLU A 251 31.06 -5.39 29.32
N LYS A 252 30.03 -5.21 28.48
CA LYS A 252 30.07 -5.65 27.06
C LYS A 252 29.00 -4.97 26.19
N THR A 253 29.49 -4.04 25.37
CA THR A 253 29.03 -3.68 24.00
C THR A 253 27.54 -3.90 23.65
N GLU A 254 26.80 -2.78 23.53
CA GLU A 254 25.52 -2.71 22.82
C GLU A 254 25.72 -3.19 21.35
N LYS A 255 24.74 -3.92 20.80
CA LYS A 255 24.71 -4.23 19.37
C LYS A 255 24.42 -2.95 18.57
N GLU A 256 25.31 -2.60 17.65
CA GLU A 256 25.13 -1.50 16.71
C GLU A 256 24.14 -1.86 15.59
N GLU A 257 22.84 -1.62 15.81
CA GLU A 257 21.82 -1.72 14.76
C GLU A 257 21.11 -0.37 14.56
N SER A 258 21.41 0.28 13.43
CA SER A 258 21.09 1.67 13.05
C SER A 258 21.78 2.75 13.89
N GLY A 259 22.61 3.58 13.24
CA GLY A 259 23.31 4.72 13.85
C GLY A 259 22.42 5.93 14.17
N LEU A 260 21.12 5.72 14.42
CA LEU A 260 20.12 6.73 14.73
C LEU A 260 19.69 6.59 16.18
N SER A 261 19.64 7.70 16.92
CA SER A 261 19.43 7.72 18.37
C SER A 261 18.52 8.85 18.82
N PHE A 262 17.70 8.56 19.82
CA PHE A 262 16.82 9.50 20.51
C PHE A 262 17.14 9.59 22.03
N LYS A 263 18.35 9.16 22.44
CA LYS A 263 18.77 9.14 23.87
C LYS A 263 18.71 10.55 24.50
N ASP A 264 19.01 11.59 23.72
CA ASP A 264 19.04 12.99 24.13
C ASP A 264 18.88 13.93 22.90
N LYS A 265 18.77 15.23 23.16
CA LYS A 265 18.60 16.29 22.16
C LYS A 265 19.74 16.37 21.13
N GLU A 266 20.99 16.18 21.56
CA GLU A 266 22.15 16.24 20.68
C GLU A 266 22.19 15.03 19.75
N LYS A 267 21.83 13.85 20.26
CA LYS A 267 21.70 12.61 19.49
C LYS A 267 20.54 12.66 18.48
N ALA A 268 19.43 13.32 18.82
CA ALA A 268 18.37 13.60 17.86
C ALA A 268 18.87 14.50 16.71
N LEU A 269 19.58 15.58 17.01
CA LEU A 269 20.18 16.47 15.99
C LEU A 269 21.24 15.74 15.13
N GLN A 270 22.09 14.91 15.74
CA GLN A 270 23.05 14.05 15.01
C GLN A 270 22.32 13.06 14.08
N SER A 271 21.18 12.52 14.50
CA SER A 271 20.36 11.60 13.70
C SER A 271 19.68 12.29 12.52
N ILE A 272 19.16 13.51 12.71
CA ILE A 272 18.65 14.33 11.59
C ILE A 272 19.80 14.62 10.60
N LYS A 273 20.98 15.00 11.11
CA LYS A 273 22.15 15.32 10.27
C LYS A 273 22.68 14.11 9.49
N SER A 274 22.61 12.89 10.03
CA SER A 274 23.02 11.67 9.32
C SER A 274 22.02 11.19 8.26
N LEU A 275 20.80 11.74 8.28
CA LEU A 275 19.76 11.53 7.29
C LEU A 275 19.75 12.61 6.18
N ASP A 276 20.46 13.72 6.35
CA ASP A 276 20.58 14.74 5.31
C ASP A 276 21.23 14.16 4.04
N GLY A 277 20.97 14.78 2.89
CA GLY A 277 21.31 14.24 1.57
C GLY A 277 20.31 13.20 1.05
N ARG A 278 19.75 12.34 1.91
CA ARG A 278 18.91 11.18 1.52
C ARG A 278 17.50 11.58 1.05
N ASP A 279 16.78 10.63 0.46
CA ASP A 279 15.40 10.82 -0.03
C ASP A 279 14.49 11.42 1.06
N VAL A 280 13.79 12.51 0.76
CA VAL A 280 13.00 13.28 1.74
C VAL A 280 11.90 12.42 2.40
N SER A 281 11.27 11.53 1.63
CA SER A 281 10.32 10.54 2.17
C SER A 281 10.99 9.50 3.09
N TYR A 282 12.25 9.13 2.85
CA TYR A 282 12.98 8.22 3.74
C TYR A 282 13.38 8.90 5.04
N GLN A 283 13.85 10.16 4.99
CA GLN A 283 14.12 10.95 6.19
C GLN A 283 12.87 10.99 7.09
N TYR A 284 11.70 11.27 6.50
CA TYR A 284 10.42 11.26 7.21
C TYR A 284 10.09 9.92 7.88
N HIS A 285 10.17 8.81 7.15
CA HIS A 285 9.88 7.50 7.73
C HIS A 285 10.88 7.08 8.81
N ALA A 286 12.16 7.44 8.67
CA ALA A 286 13.17 7.19 9.69
C ALA A 286 12.91 8.00 10.97
N ILE A 287 12.62 9.30 10.83
CA ILE A 287 12.37 10.23 11.94
C ILE A 287 11.04 9.92 12.66
N ALA A 288 9.96 9.67 11.92
CA ALA A 288 8.69 9.23 12.50
C ALA A 288 8.81 7.87 13.21
N GLY A 289 9.68 6.98 12.72
CA GLY A 289 10.02 5.73 13.39
C GLY A 289 10.81 5.93 14.69
N LEU A 290 11.72 6.93 14.75
CA LEU A 290 12.44 7.29 15.97
C LEU A 290 11.49 7.85 17.04
N VAL A 291 10.55 8.74 16.67
CA VAL A 291 9.55 9.30 17.60
C VAL A 291 8.74 8.17 18.27
N LYS A 292 8.15 7.26 17.48
CA LYS A 292 7.35 6.14 18.01
C LYS A 292 8.14 5.22 18.95
N ARG A 293 9.44 4.99 18.65
CA ARG A 293 10.32 4.22 19.55
C ARG A 293 10.63 5.01 20.83
N ALA A 294 10.89 6.31 20.73
CA ALA A 294 11.13 7.18 21.87
C ALA A 294 9.91 7.25 22.81
N GLU A 295 8.70 7.45 22.29
CA GLU A 295 7.46 7.42 23.07
C GLU A 295 7.25 6.09 23.80
N ARG A 296 7.48 4.96 23.12
CA ARG A 296 7.42 3.62 23.73
C ARG A 296 8.44 3.48 24.86
N VAL A 297 9.69 3.92 24.67
CA VAL A 297 10.73 3.86 25.73
C VAL A 297 10.41 4.80 26.88
N ILE A 298 9.92 6.01 26.63
CA ILE A 298 9.46 6.96 27.65
C ILE A 298 8.36 6.31 28.51
N SER A 299 7.36 5.66 27.90
CA SER A 299 6.26 5.00 28.63
C SER A 299 6.69 3.86 29.56
N CYS A 300 7.85 3.24 29.28
CA CYS A 300 8.39 2.11 30.03
C CYS A 300 9.49 2.51 31.03
N THR A 301 9.95 3.77 30.99
CA THR A 301 11.06 4.27 31.81
C THR A 301 10.54 4.88 33.11
N LYS A 302 11.30 4.75 34.20
CA LYS A 302 10.99 5.34 35.53
C LYS A 302 11.98 6.41 35.96
N ASP A 303 13.03 6.60 35.17
CA ASP A 303 14.13 7.53 35.41
C ASP A 303 13.75 8.90 34.83
N GLU A 304 13.52 9.88 35.71
CA GLU A 304 13.00 11.20 35.35
C GLU A 304 13.95 12.00 34.45
N GLU A 305 15.26 11.88 34.68
CA GLU A 305 16.29 12.56 33.88
C GLU A 305 16.33 11.99 32.46
N LYS A 306 16.31 10.66 32.32
CA LYS A 306 16.20 10.01 31.00
C LYS A 306 14.90 10.35 30.29
N ILE A 307 13.77 10.42 31.01
CA ILE A 307 12.48 10.84 30.44
C ILE A 307 12.57 12.28 29.93
N LYS A 308 13.21 13.20 30.67
CA LYS A 308 13.41 14.58 30.24
C LYS A 308 14.26 14.64 28.96
N ASN A 309 15.42 13.99 28.94
CA ASN A 309 16.33 13.99 27.80
C ASN A 309 15.68 13.39 26.53
N MET A 310 14.91 12.30 26.67
CA MET A 310 14.15 11.72 25.57
C MET A 310 12.99 12.61 25.10
N LYS A 311 12.34 13.38 25.99
CA LYS A 311 11.30 14.36 25.58
C LYS A 311 11.90 15.53 24.79
N GLU A 312 13.03 16.07 25.21
CA GLU A 312 13.76 17.09 24.44
C GLU A 312 14.25 16.55 23.08
N ALA A 313 14.59 15.26 23.00
CA ALA A 313 14.90 14.57 21.75
C ALA A 313 13.66 14.44 20.83
N VAL A 314 12.50 14.03 21.39
CA VAL A 314 11.23 13.91 20.66
C VAL A 314 10.80 15.26 20.10
N GLU A 315 10.85 16.34 20.89
CA GLU A 315 10.47 17.69 20.44
C GLU A 315 11.27 18.12 19.19
N VAL A 316 12.58 17.84 19.14
CA VAL A 316 13.42 18.13 17.96
C VAL A 316 12.96 17.33 16.72
N LEU A 317 12.61 16.05 16.91
CA LEU A 317 12.16 15.17 15.81
C LEU A 317 10.73 15.54 15.33
N GLU A 318 9.83 15.90 16.25
CA GLU A 318 8.47 16.36 15.95
C GLU A 318 8.45 17.71 15.23
N ASN A 319 9.34 18.63 15.60
CA ASN A 319 9.51 19.90 14.89
C ASN A 319 9.93 19.66 13.43
N TRP A 320 10.85 18.72 13.18
CA TRP A 320 11.23 18.32 11.81
C TRP A 320 10.05 17.68 11.04
N ILE A 321 9.26 16.81 11.68
CA ILE A 321 8.05 16.20 11.09
C ILE A 321 7.00 17.28 10.75
N THR A 322 6.84 18.28 11.62
CA THR A 322 5.91 19.39 11.43
C THR A 322 6.33 20.25 10.25
N ASP A 323 7.61 20.61 10.16
CA ASP A 323 8.20 21.29 8.98
C ASP A 323 7.93 20.53 7.69
N TYR A 324 8.22 19.22 7.65
CA TYR A 324 7.95 18.36 6.49
C TYR A 324 6.49 18.42 6.03
N ASN A 325 5.54 18.35 6.97
CA ASN A 325 4.11 18.36 6.69
C ASN A 325 3.59 19.74 6.25
N VAL A 326 4.01 20.81 6.94
CA VAL A 326 3.54 22.18 6.69
C VAL A 326 4.10 22.74 5.39
N ASN A 327 5.40 22.55 5.14
CA ASN A 327 6.07 23.07 3.94
C ASN A 327 5.91 22.13 2.73
N GLY A 328 5.23 20.98 2.89
CA GLY A 328 4.91 20.07 1.80
C GLY A 328 6.15 19.42 1.18
N ARG A 329 7.19 19.18 1.99
CA ARG A 329 8.53 18.73 1.56
C ARG A 329 8.53 17.37 0.85
N SER A 330 7.45 16.60 0.96
CA SER A 330 7.19 15.42 0.12
C SER A 330 7.29 15.69 -1.39
N LYS A 331 7.01 16.93 -1.84
CA LYS A 331 7.14 17.36 -3.24
C LYS A 331 8.60 17.56 -3.69
N GLU A 332 9.54 17.69 -2.77
CA GLU A 332 10.98 17.81 -3.03
C GLU A 332 11.63 16.45 -3.31
N ASN A 333 10.88 15.35 -3.18
CA ASN A 333 11.40 14.00 -3.34
C ASN A 333 11.66 13.64 -4.81
N PHE A 334 12.93 13.47 -5.19
CA PHE A 334 13.34 13.00 -6.51
C PHE A 334 12.99 11.51 -6.71
N ASN A 335 11.76 11.22 -7.13
CA ASN A 335 11.32 9.85 -7.39
C ASN A 335 12.20 9.16 -8.45
N TYR A 336 12.57 7.90 -8.20
CA TYR A 336 13.44 7.13 -9.08
C TYR A 336 12.70 6.70 -10.36
N LEU A 337 13.35 6.88 -11.51
CA LEU A 337 12.97 6.22 -12.75
C LEU A 337 13.36 4.75 -12.72
N THR A 338 12.58 3.88 -13.38
CA THR A 338 12.95 2.47 -13.57
C THR A 338 14.23 2.36 -14.40
N ILE A 339 15.10 1.41 -14.08
CA ILE A 339 16.40 1.28 -14.74
C ILE A 339 16.32 1.14 -16.26
N ASP A 340 15.34 0.40 -16.77
CA ASP A 340 15.11 0.25 -18.23
C ASP A 340 14.74 1.57 -18.91
N LEU A 341 14.05 2.46 -18.17
CA LEU A 341 13.70 3.80 -18.65
C LEU A 341 14.93 4.70 -18.68
N VAL A 342 15.87 4.58 -17.73
CA VAL A 342 17.14 5.33 -17.80
C VAL A 342 18.00 4.81 -18.97
N LYS A 343 18.15 3.48 -19.09
CA LYS A 343 18.87 2.82 -20.19
C LYS A 343 18.38 3.24 -21.57
N ALA A 344 17.06 3.33 -21.76
CA ALA A 344 16.47 3.73 -23.04
C ALA A 344 16.87 5.14 -23.50
N PHE A 345 17.18 6.06 -22.57
CA PHE A 345 17.60 7.42 -22.89
C PHE A 345 19.12 7.60 -22.99
N LYS A 346 19.93 6.56 -22.73
CA LYS A 346 21.39 6.62 -22.88
C LYS A 346 21.86 7.11 -24.27
N PRO A 347 21.27 6.68 -25.41
CA PRO A 347 21.68 7.18 -26.73
C PRO A 347 21.37 8.67 -26.96
N LEU A 348 20.39 9.24 -26.22
CA LEU A 348 20.15 10.69 -26.23
C LEU A 348 21.20 11.42 -25.39
N ALA A 349 21.62 10.85 -24.26
CA ALA A 349 22.72 11.38 -23.45
C ALA A 349 24.05 11.39 -24.23
N GLU A 350 24.34 10.31 -24.98
CA GLU A 350 25.46 10.23 -25.93
C GLU A 350 25.38 11.32 -27.00
N ARG A 351 24.20 11.53 -27.63
CA ARG A 351 24.00 12.60 -28.63
C ARG A 351 24.24 14.00 -28.05
N TYR A 352 23.93 14.22 -26.78
CA TYR A 352 24.19 15.47 -26.07
C TYR A 352 25.59 15.58 -25.46
N ASN A 353 26.47 14.59 -25.65
CA ASN A 353 27.80 14.50 -25.04
C ASN A 353 27.76 14.66 -23.50
N ILE A 354 26.76 14.05 -22.86
CA ILE A 354 26.66 14.01 -21.39
C ILE A 354 27.63 12.94 -20.89
N GLU A 355 28.58 13.35 -20.06
CA GLU A 355 29.58 12.48 -19.44
C GLU A 355 28.92 11.41 -18.55
N ASP A 356 29.49 10.20 -18.54
CA ASP A 356 29.06 9.13 -17.64
C ASP A 356 29.54 9.43 -16.22
N ASN A 357 28.58 9.71 -15.34
CA ASN A 357 28.81 10.00 -13.92
C ASN A 357 29.00 8.74 -13.06
N GLY A 358 28.96 7.53 -13.65
CA GLY A 358 29.08 6.25 -12.97
C GLY A 358 27.82 5.80 -12.21
N PHE A 359 26.82 6.67 -12.03
CA PHE A 359 25.61 6.36 -11.28
C PHE A 359 24.78 5.26 -11.96
N LEU A 360 24.65 5.29 -13.30
CA LEU A 360 23.90 4.26 -14.01
C LEU A 360 24.50 2.88 -13.79
N LYS A 361 25.84 2.77 -13.81
CA LYS A 361 26.54 1.51 -13.51
C LYS A 361 26.26 1.03 -12.08
N ALA A 362 26.38 1.92 -11.09
CA ALA A 362 26.05 1.58 -9.70
C ALA A 362 24.57 1.20 -9.52
N TYR A 363 23.67 1.76 -10.34
CA TYR A 363 22.24 1.43 -10.34
C TYR A 363 21.96 0.08 -11.05
N GLU A 364 22.76 -0.30 -12.04
CA GLU A 364 22.78 -1.63 -12.67
C GLU A 364 23.27 -2.71 -11.72
N GLU A 365 24.34 -2.46 -10.97
CA GLU A 365 24.91 -3.39 -9.97
C GLU A 365 23.92 -3.76 -8.84
N VAL A 366 22.84 -2.99 -8.65
CA VAL A 366 21.78 -3.23 -7.66
C VAL A 366 20.45 -3.70 -8.27
N ASP A 367 20.42 -4.05 -9.55
CA ASP A 367 19.23 -4.45 -10.34
C ASP A 367 18.13 -3.37 -10.39
N GLY A 368 18.48 -2.09 -10.29
CA GLY A 368 17.50 -1.00 -10.23
C GLY A 368 16.80 -0.84 -8.86
N ASP A 369 17.18 -1.60 -7.83
CA ASP A 369 16.65 -1.41 -6.48
C ASP A 369 17.33 -0.21 -5.79
N TYR A 370 16.69 0.95 -5.91
CA TYR A 370 17.17 2.21 -5.33
C TYR A 370 17.35 2.17 -3.80
N LYS A 371 16.75 1.21 -3.08
CA LYS A 371 16.94 1.07 -1.63
C LYS A 371 18.33 0.53 -1.30
N LYS A 372 18.90 -0.32 -2.16
CA LYS A 372 20.26 -0.86 -2.00
C LYS A 372 21.35 0.22 -2.19
N LEU A 373 21.10 1.25 -3.00
CA LEU A 373 22.03 2.38 -3.20
C LEU A 373 22.44 3.09 -1.90
N ARG A 374 21.63 2.97 -0.84
CA ARG A 374 21.91 3.50 0.51
C ARG A 374 23.08 2.83 1.22
N SER A 375 23.57 1.71 0.67
CA SER A 375 24.72 0.94 1.16
C SER A 375 25.86 0.87 0.13
N VAL A 376 25.67 1.38 -1.09
CA VAL A 376 26.71 1.43 -2.12
C VAL A 376 27.41 2.77 -2.06
N GLN A 377 28.71 2.76 -1.76
CA GLN A 377 29.52 3.98 -1.72
C GLN A 377 29.88 4.47 -3.13
N VAL A 378 30.01 5.78 -3.28
CA VAL A 378 30.59 6.39 -4.48
C VAL A 378 32.11 6.16 -4.43
N PRO A 379 32.76 5.77 -5.55
CA PRO A 379 34.23 5.66 -5.60
C PRO A 379 34.93 6.91 -5.07
N ASP A 380 36.02 6.71 -4.33
CA ASP A 380 36.85 7.76 -3.73
C ASP A 380 36.11 8.76 -2.82
N SER A 381 34.94 8.38 -2.30
CA SER A 381 34.09 9.23 -1.45
C SER A 381 33.53 8.48 -0.24
N SER A 382 33.22 9.21 0.83
CA SER A 382 32.61 8.68 2.05
C SER A 382 31.07 8.59 1.98
N VAL A 383 30.45 9.13 0.93
CA VAL A 383 28.98 9.13 0.77
C VAL A 383 28.47 7.97 -0.07
N THR A 384 27.19 7.65 0.09
CA THR A 384 26.48 6.63 -0.69
C THR A 384 25.79 7.23 -1.91
N TRP A 385 25.53 6.40 -2.93
CA TRP A 385 24.99 6.88 -4.21
C TRP A 385 23.61 7.55 -4.08
N ASP A 386 22.79 7.19 -3.10
CA ASP A 386 21.51 7.89 -2.84
C ASP A 386 21.72 9.37 -2.43
N ILE A 387 22.77 9.65 -1.64
CA ILE A 387 23.13 10.99 -1.19
C ILE A 387 23.73 11.80 -2.35
N GLU A 388 24.72 11.25 -3.06
CA GLU A 388 25.39 11.98 -4.14
C GLU A 388 24.45 12.27 -5.31
N ARG A 389 23.56 11.32 -5.67
CA ARG A 389 22.52 11.52 -6.68
C ARG A 389 21.55 12.64 -6.28
N ASN A 390 21.06 12.65 -5.04
CA ASN A 390 20.14 13.69 -4.57
C ASN A 390 20.81 15.07 -4.38
N LYS A 391 22.13 15.13 -4.18
CA LYS A 391 22.92 16.36 -4.16
C LYS A 391 23.07 16.94 -5.57
N ASN A 392 23.47 16.12 -6.54
CA ASN A 392 23.60 16.53 -7.94
C ASN A 392 22.25 16.95 -8.55
N LEU A 393 21.18 16.20 -8.28
CA LEU A 393 19.84 16.55 -8.74
C LEU A 393 19.31 17.87 -8.16
N ARG A 394 19.62 18.22 -6.90
CA ARG A 394 19.28 19.55 -6.37
C ARG A 394 19.91 20.65 -7.21
N SER A 395 21.22 20.58 -7.44
CA SER A 395 21.95 21.58 -8.23
C SER A 395 21.44 21.67 -9.68
N LEU A 396 21.18 20.53 -10.33
CA LEU A 396 20.62 20.50 -11.70
C LEU A 396 19.23 21.12 -11.78
N VAL A 397 18.30 20.70 -10.90
CA VAL A 397 16.90 21.17 -10.92
C VAL A 397 16.78 22.64 -10.50
N GLU A 398 17.62 23.09 -9.57
CA GLU A 398 17.74 24.50 -9.21
C GLU A 398 18.24 25.33 -10.40
N SER A 399 19.31 24.89 -11.08
CA SER A 399 19.82 25.61 -12.26
C SER A 399 18.82 25.64 -13.44
N ILE A 400 18.06 24.54 -13.66
CA ILE A 400 16.96 24.50 -14.64
C ILE A 400 15.90 25.55 -14.30
N LYS A 401 15.52 25.65 -13.02
CA LYS A 401 14.50 26.58 -12.52
C LYS A 401 14.96 28.04 -12.60
N GLU A 402 16.19 28.34 -12.18
CA GLU A 402 16.77 29.68 -12.23
C GLU A 402 16.90 30.21 -13.66
N LYS A 403 17.37 29.36 -14.59
CA LYS A 403 17.54 29.69 -16.01
C LYS A 403 16.24 29.55 -16.81
N ASN A 404 15.13 29.14 -16.17
CA ASN A 404 13.83 28.85 -16.80
C ASN A 404 13.92 27.93 -18.02
N ILE A 405 14.78 26.91 -17.94
CA ILE A 405 15.03 25.95 -19.03
C ILE A 405 13.82 25.02 -19.16
N GLN A 406 13.35 24.83 -20.40
CA GLN A 406 12.28 23.89 -20.67
C GLN A 406 12.73 22.45 -20.44
N TRP A 407 11.84 21.61 -19.91
CA TRP A 407 12.11 20.19 -19.73
C TRP A 407 12.16 19.40 -21.04
N PHE A 408 11.62 19.95 -22.13
CA PHE A 408 11.55 19.28 -23.43
C PHE A 408 11.86 20.26 -24.54
N GLU A 409 12.56 19.79 -25.57
CA GLU A 409 12.97 20.58 -26.71
C GLU A 409 11.77 21.09 -27.51
N THR A 410 11.83 22.36 -27.91
CA THR A 410 10.81 23.01 -28.75
C THR A 410 11.15 22.97 -30.24
N ASP A 411 12.43 22.72 -30.56
CA ASP A 411 13.01 22.97 -31.88
C ASP A 411 12.95 21.71 -32.76
N ASP A 412 12.74 21.92 -34.07
CA ASP A 412 12.10 20.91 -34.93
C ASP A 412 12.83 19.55 -35.06
N GLU A 413 14.18 19.50 -34.98
CA GLU A 413 14.92 18.23 -35.06
C GLU A 413 14.80 17.32 -33.83
N LEU A 414 14.51 17.90 -32.65
CA LEU A 414 14.48 17.19 -31.36
C LEU A 414 13.13 17.34 -30.66
N ARG A 415 12.16 17.99 -31.31
CA ARG A 415 10.92 18.47 -30.73
C ARG A 415 10.19 17.43 -29.89
N GLY A 416 9.99 17.75 -28.61
CA GLY A 416 9.31 16.89 -27.65
C GLY A 416 10.19 15.87 -26.92
N LEU A 417 11.46 15.66 -27.33
CA LEU A 417 12.45 14.94 -26.53
C LEU A 417 12.90 15.76 -25.31
N PRO A 418 13.44 15.14 -24.25
CA PRO A 418 14.05 15.86 -23.14
C PRO A 418 15.20 16.76 -23.59
N THR A 419 15.31 17.95 -23.03
CA THR A 419 16.47 18.83 -23.24
C THR A 419 17.76 18.23 -22.66
N VAL A 420 18.92 18.82 -22.97
CA VAL A 420 20.23 18.44 -22.37
C VAL A 420 20.12 18.31 -20.85
N GLU A 421 19.59 19.32 -20.17
CA GLU A 421 19.55 19.36 -18.70
C GLU A 421 18.52 18.37 -18.12
N HIS A 422 17.40 18.16 -18.80
CA HIS A 422 16.48 17.09 -18.42
C HIS A 422 17.10 15.70 -18.66
N THR A 423 17.90 15.53 -19.72
CA THR A 423 18.61 14.28 -19.99
C THR A 423 19.67 14.02 -18.91
N ARG A 424 20.38 15.05 -18.42
CA ARG A 424 21.26 14.91 -17.23
C ARG A 424 20.49 14.43 -15.99
N CYS A 425 19.29 14.98 -15.74
CA CYS A 425 18.42 14.49 -14.67
C CYS A 425 18.00 13.01 -14.88
N ILE A 426 17.71 12.61 -16.11
CA ILE A 426 17.33 11.22 -16.45
C ILE A 426 18.49 10.26 -16.20
N MET A 427 19.73 10.65 -16.51
CA MET A 427 20.94 9.86 -16.22
C MET A 427 21.20 9.72 -14.71
N TRP A 428 20.63 10.59 -13.86
CA TRP A 428 20.55 10.45 -12.40
C TRP A 428 19.25 9.75 -11.93
N ALA A 429 18.58 9.01 -12.81
CA ALA A 429 17.29 8.36 -12.60
C ALA A 429 16.19 9.30 -12.06
N PHE A 430 16.06 10.51 -12.59
CA PHE A 430 14.97 11.44 -12.23
C PHE A 430 14.33 12.11 -13.45
N SER A 431 13.03 12.39 -13.36
CA SER A 431 12.31 13.25 -14.30
C SER A 431 11.15 13.94 -13.61
N HIS A 432 10.87 15.18 -14.01
CA HIS A 432 9.65 15.88 -13.61
C HIS A 432 8.38 15.24 -14.21
N ASP A 433 8.49 14.58 -15.38
CA ASP A 433 7.38 13.90 -16.06
C ASP A 433 7.81 12.53 -16.61
N ALA A 434 7.97 11.57 -15.69
CA ALA A 434 8.22 10.18 -16.03
C ALA A 434 7.12 9.54 -16.89
N GLY A 435 5.89 10.09 -16.88
CA GLY A 435 4.78 9.62 -17.69
C GLY A 435 4.97 9.93 -19.17
N LYS A 436 5.44 11.14 -19.49
CA LYS A 436 5.82 11.55 -20.85
C LYS A 436 7.06 10.81 -21.34
N LEU A 437 8.07 10.56 -20.50
CA LEU A 437 9.23 9.76 -20.90
C LEU A 437 8.84 8.35 -21.38
N LYS A 438 7.94 7.66 -20.68
CA LYS A 438 7.43 6.34 -21.10
C LYS A 438 6.74 6.38 -22.47
N LYS A 439 6.06 7.48 -22.81
CA LYS A 439 5.42 7.67 -24.12
C LYS A 439 6.41 7.96 -25.25
N LEU A 440 7.62 8.44 -24.93
CA LEU A 440 8.68 8.76 -25.90
C LEU A 440 9.55 7.54 -26.26
N LEU A 441 9.44 6.42 -25.54
CA LEU A 441 10.21 5.20 -25.82
C LEU A 441 10.15 4.73 -27.29
N PRO A 442 9.00 4.71 -27.99
CA PRO A 442 8.95 4.34 -29.41
C PRO A 442 9.69 5.34 -30.31
N THR A 443 9.69 6.63 -29.94
CA THR A 443 10.32 7.72 -30.69
C THR A 443 11.85 7.73 -30.55
N LEU A 444 12.41 7.07 -29.53
CA LEU A 444 13.86 6.94 -29.34
C LEU A 444 14.51 5.94 -30.30
N ALA A 445 13.79 4.90 -30.74
CA ALA A 445 14.29 3.83 -31.60
C ALA A 445 15.11 4.28 -32.84
N PRO A 446 14.68 5.27 -33.66
CA PRO A 446 15.48 5.74 -34.80
C PRO A 446 16.80 6.42 -34.42
N TYR A 447 16.92 6.97 -33.21
CA TYR A 447 18.17 7.57 -32.73
C TYR A 447 19.18 6.51 -32.27
N VAL A 448 18.70 5.39 -31.71
CA VAL A 448 19.51 4.19 -31.40
C VAL A 448 20.13 3.61 -32.68
N GLN A 449 19.36 3.56 -33.77
CA GLN A 449 19.86 3.02 -35.05
C GLN A 449 20.89 3.95 -35.71
N ARG A 450 20.77 5.28 -35.54
CA ARG A 450 21.74 6.23 -36.12
C ARG A 450 23.11 6.20 -35.43
N SER A 451 23.19 6.04 -34.10
CA SER A 451 24.51 5.97 -33.43
C SER A 451 25.30 4.72 -33.84
N LEU A 452 24.63 3.58 -34.02
CA LEU A 452 25.23 2.36 -34.55
C LEU A 452 25.81 2.54 -35.96
N VAL A 453 25.09 3.22 -36.87
CA VAL A 453 25.57 3.49 -38.23
C VAL A 453 26.84 4.36 -38.22
N THR A 454 26.91 5.37 -37.35
CA THR A 454 28.11 6.20 -37.22
C THR A 454 29.30 5.40 -36.66
N PHE A 455 29.06 4.51 -35.68
CA PHE A 455 30.11 3.65 -35.10
C PHE A 455 30.70 2.68 -36.14
N PHE A 456 29.84 2.06 -36.97
CA PHE A 456 30.28 1.18 -38.06
C PHE A 456 30.97 1.91 -39.22
N LEU A 457 30.69 3.21 -39.44
CA LEU A 457 31.41 4.01 -40.44
C LEU A 457 32.82 4.40 -39.96
N VAL A 458 32.98 4.77 -38.68
CA VAL A 458 34.30 5.13 -38.13
C VAL A 458 35.25 3.93 -38.06
N GLN A 459 34.76 2.74 -37.68
CA GLN A 459 35.57 1.50 -37.72
C GLN A 459 35.88 0.97 -39.13
N ARG A 460 35.40 1.63 -40.20
CA ARG A 460 35.71 1.26 -41.59
C ARG A 460 36.73 2.20 -42.26
N TYR A 461 37.20 3.21 -41.54
CA TYR A 461 38.17 4.22 -41.98
C TYR A 461 39.36 4.38 -41.02
N LEU A 462 39.54 3.42 -40.10
CA LEU A 462 40.74 3.16 -39.30
C LEU A 462 41.22 1.73 -39.59
#